data_AF-K9E787-F1
#
_entry.id   AF-K9E787-F1
#
_cell.length_a   1.000
_cell.length_b   1.000
_cell.length_c   1.000
_cell.angle_alpha   90.00
_cell.angle_beta   90.00
_cell.angle_gamma   90.00
#
_symmetry.space_group_name_H-M   'P 1'
#
loop_
_entity.id
_entity.type
_entity.pdbx_description
1 polymer ?
#
loop_
_entity_poly.entity_id
_entity_poly.type
_entity_poly.pdbx_seq_one_letter_code
_entity_poly.pdbx_strand_id
1 'polypeptide(L)'
;MEQNLQLNNHNRQEYPPIDIMKLDATLNELLQKVPSTAEVLLYKQQNLSINAQWKDWAFEMLMTGYETENLLILAGEDIHCNPFEFAELTDKIFKELHLNEIEANTVIILYSLFLVKSVVQSPDKNKVSATLRKLEQQCIDNEYNDFLYDFYLLSNAIDEVKELGNQWYWNDSSLTKENWYEYTLTFFKQWIENPDSQYKTQLGKNCTDTSPSKKNNIFKRLISYLWRK
;
A
#
# COMPACT_ATOMS: atom_id res chain seq x y z
N MET A 1 -16.15 -30.44 -23.09
CA MET A 1 -14.84 -30.71 -22.46
C MET A 1 -14.37 -29.37 -21.91
N GLU A 2 -14.86 -29.01 -20.72
CA GLU A 2 -14.53 -27.76 -20.05
C GLU A 2 -13.59 -28.10 -18.90
N GLN A 3 -12.38 -27.57 -18.96
CA GLN A 3 -11.38 -27.72 -17.92
C GLN A 3 -11.76 -26.81 -16.74
N ASN A 4 -12.09 -27.44 -15.60
CA ASN A 4 -12.29 -26.77 -14.32
C ASN A 4 -10.97 -26.12 -13.86
N LEU A 5 -10.88 -24.79 -13.97
CA LEU A 5 -9.92 -24.02 -13.18
C LEU A 5 -10.45 -23.93 -11.75
N GLN A 6 -10.16 -24.96 -10.95
CA GLN A 6 -10.20 -24.86 -9.50
C GLN A 6 -9.12 -23.86 -9.08
N LEU A 7 -9.53 -22.65 -8.69
CA LEU A 7 -8.61 -21.70 -8.07
C LEU A 7 -8.23 -22.27 -6.69
N ASN A 8 -7.08 -22.94 -6.66
CA ASN A 8 -6.55 -23.60 -5.48
C ASN A 8 -6.27 -22.54 -4.41
N ASN A 9 -7.03 -22.55 -3.31
CA ASN A 9 -6.74 -21.75 -2.10
C ASN A 9 -5.42 -22.22 -1.41
N HIS A 10 -4.68 -23.16 -1.99
CA HIS A 10 -3.45 -23.75 -1.47
C HIS A 10 -2.16 -22.99 -1.82
N ASN A 11 -2.23 -21.84 -2.51
CA ASN A 11 -1.05 -21.03 -2.85
C ASN A 11 -1.02 -19.64 -2.18
N ARG A 12 -1.82 -19.40 -1.15
CA ARG A 12 -1.64 -18.16 -0.36
C ARG A 12 -0.56 -18.43 0.67
N GLN A 13 0.60 -17.83 0.45
CA GLN A 13 1.72 -17.89 1.35
C GLN A 13 1.26 -17.33 2.70
N GLU A 14 1.17 -18.18 3.72
CA GLU A 14 0.90 -17.72 5.08
C GLU A 14 2.11 -16.90 5.54
N TYR A 15 1.95 -15.58 5.54
CA TYR A 15 3.01 -14.68 5.95
C TYR A 15 3.11 -14.67 7.47
N PRO A 16 4.32 -14.80 8.04
CA PRO A 16 4.52 -14.80 9.48
C PRO A 16 3.93 -13.54 10.12
N PRO A 17 3.52 -13.60 11.40
CA PRO A 17 3.09 -12.43 12.15
C PRO A 17 4.12 -11.31 12.03
N ILE A 18 3.66 -10.13 11.68
CA ILE A 18 4.50 -8.98 11.35
C ILE A 18 5.17 -8.49 12.62
N ASP A 19 6.43 -8.82 12.83
CA ASP A 19 7.24 -8.20 13.88
C ASP A 19 7.72 -6.82 13.38
N ILE A 20 6.81 -5.84 13.40
CA ILE A 20 7.10 -4.42 13.12
C ILE A 20 8.24 -3.90 14.04
N MET A 21 8.57 -4.61 15.12
CA MET A 21 9.42 -4.14 16.21
C MET A 21 10.93 -4.35 16.03
N LYS A 22 11.39 -4.88 14.89
CA LYS A 22 12.84 -4.99 14.60
C LYS A 22 13.27 -4.19 13.37
N LEU A 23 12.67 -3.01 13.17
CA LEU A 23 13.30 -2.03 12.30
C LEU A 23 14.59 -1.55 12.98
N ASP A 24 15.70 -1.51 12.23
CA ASP A 24 16.96 -0.97 12.76
C ASP A 24 16.74 0.45 13.29
N ALA A 25 17.42 0.81 14.38
CA ALA A 25 17.28 2.10 15.02
C ALA A 25 17.59 3.25 14.04
N THR A 26 18.56 3.05 13.15
CA THR A 26 18.94 4.01 12.10
C THR A 26 17.80 4.24 11.11
N LEU A 27 17.17 3.18 10.64
CA LEU A 27 16.05 3.26 9.69
C LEU A 27 14.81 3.88 10.34
N ASN A 28 14.54 3.55 11.61
CA ASN A 28 13.50 4.20 12.40
C ASN A 28 13.73 5.72 12.51
N GLU A 29 14.93 6.14 12.89
CA GLU A 29 15.27 7.56 12.99
C GLU A 29 15.09 8.27 11.64
N LEU A 30 15.58 7.66 10.56
CA LEU A 30 15.43 8.19 9.21
C LEU A 30 13.96 8.36 8.82
N LEU A 31 13.09 7.38 9.07
CA LEU A 31 11.67 7.46 8.73
C LEU A 31 10.89 8.46 9.59
N GLN A 32 11.36 8.78 10.80
CA GLN A 32 10.76 9.86 11.61
C GLN A 32 11.14 11.24 11.06
N LYS A 33 12.38 11.37 10.58
CA LYS A 33 12.96 12.61 10.06
C LYS A 33 12.51 12.91 8.62
N VAL A 34 12.49 11.87 7.78
CA VAL A 34 12.19 11.92 6.34
C VAL A 34 11.19 10.80 6.01
N PRO A 35 9.89 10.96 6.34
CA PRO A 35 8.88 9.91 6.15
C PRO A 35 8.70 9.48 4.69
N SER A 36 8.96 10.37 3.74
CA SER A 36 8.90 10.09 2.29
C SER A 36 9.89 9.02 1.84
N THR A 37 10.90 8.67 2.67
CA THR A 37 11.78 7.53 2.43
C THR A 37 11.00 6.23 2.19
N ALA A 38 9.86 6.03 2.87
CA ALA A 38 9.02 4.86 2.66
C ALA A 38 8.47 4.75 1.22
N GLU A 39 8.16 5.87 0.57
CA GLU A 39 7.71 5.90 -0.83
C GLU A 39 8.85 5.57 -1.80
N VAL A 40 10.03 6.12 -1.55
CA VAL A 40 11.22 5.87 -2.37
C VAL A 40 11.71 4.42 -2.27
N LEU A 41 11.59 3.79 -1.09
CA LEU A 41 11.85 2.35 -0.91
C LEU A 41 10.94 1.50 -1.81
N LEU A 42 9.64 1.81 -1.85
CA LEU A 42 8.70 1.10 -2.73
C LEU A 42 9.05 1.31 -4.20
N TYR A 43 9.38 2.54 -4.59
CA TYR A 43 9.73 2.86 -5.97
C TYR A 43 10.98 2.11 -6.43
N LYS A 44 11.98 1.98 -5.55
CA LYS A 44 13.17 1.17 -5.81
C LYS A 44 12.81 -0.31 -6.00
N GLN A 45 12.00 -0.86 -5.10
CA GLN A 45 11.55 -2.26 -5.19
C GLN A 45 10.78 -2.54 -6.49
N GLN A 46 9.98 -1.58 -6.96
CA GLN A 46 9.19 -1.69 -8.19
C GLN A 46 9.95 -1.28 -9.46
N ASN A 47 11.24 -0.95 -9.35
CA ASN A 47 12.08 -0.45 -10.44
C ASN A 47 11.45 0.71 -11.21
N LEU A 48 10.83 1.66 -10.49
CA LEU A 48 10.23 2.84 -11.10
C LEU A 48 11.30 3.82 -11.57
N SER A 49 11.05 4.48 -12.69
CA SER A 49 11.91 5.55 -13.21
C SER A 49 11.91 6.78 -12.29
N ILE A 50 12.92 7.64 -12.47
CA ILE A 50 12.99 8.94 -11.80
C ILE A 50 11.70 9.74 -12.03
N ASN A 51 11.26 10.42 -10.98
CA ASN A 51 10.08 11.28 -10.98
C ASN A 51 10.29 12.41 -9.95
N ALA A 52 9.32 13.31 -9.84
CA ALA A 52 9.40 14.42 -8.90
C ALA A 52 9.61 13.97 -7.45
N GLN A 53 8.99 12.86 -7.04
CA GLN A 53 9.07 12.35 -5.67
C GLN A 53 10.49 11.90 -5.29
N TRP A 54 11.25 11.31 -6.21
CA TRP A 54 12.67 11.00 -5.96
C TRP A 54 13.50 12.25 -5.66
N LYS A 55 13.23 13.34 -6.39
CA LYS A 55 13.91 14.63 -6.18
C LYS A 55 13.47 15.29 -4.88
N ASP A 56 12.16 15.34 -4.64
CA ASP A 56 11.58 15.92 -3.43
C ASP A 56 12.10 15.21 -2.18
N TRP A 57 12.19 13.87 -2.22
CA TRP A 57 12.84 13.07 -1.17
C TRP A 57 14.31 13.45 -1.00
N ALA A 58 15.10 13.56 -2.09
CA ALA A 58 16.50 13.96 -1.99
C ALA A 58 16.66 15.35 -1.36
N PHE A 59 15.79 16.31 -1.70
CA PHE A 59 15.76 17.62 -1.05
C PHE A 59 15.42 17.52 0.44
N GLU A 60 14.42 16.72 0.82
CA GLU A 60 14.03 16.52 2.23
C GLU A 60 15.17 15.88 3.04
N MET A 61 15.88 14.91 2.47
CA MET A 61 17.07 14.29 3.05
C MET A 61 18.15 15.34 3.37
N LEU A 62 18.49 16.17 2.38
CA LEU A 62 19.49 17.24 2.53
C LEU A 62 19.06 18.25 3.60
N MET A 63 17.81 18.71 3.57
CA MET A 63 17.27 19.67 4.54
C MET A 63 17.26 19.13 5.98
N THR A 64 17.28 17.81 6.13
CA THR A 64 17.29 17.13 7.43
C THR A 64 18.70 16.75 7.90
N GLY A 65 19.73 17.15 7.15
CA GLY A 65 21.15 16.96 7.50
C GLY A 65 21.79 15.68 6.96
N TYR A 66 21.09 14.92 6.10
CA TYR A 66 21.68 13.80 5.38
C TYR A 66 22.37 14.33 4.11
N GLU A 67 23.59 14.82 4.26
CA GLU A 67 24.38 15.43 3.18
C GLU A 67 25.35 14.41 2.58
N THR A 68 25.01 13.84 1.42
CA THR A 68 25.94 13.05 0.61
C THR A 68 26.06 13.64 -0.81
N GLU A 69 27.19 13.40 -1.47
CA GLU A 69 27.41 13.84 -2.84
C GLU A 69 26.33 13.29 -3.79
N ASN A 70 25.95 12.02 -3.63
CA ASN A 70 24.95 11.41 -4.48
C ASN A 70 23.53 11.96 -4.24
N LEU A 71 23.19 12.36 -3.00
CA LEU A 71 21.92 13.05 -2.72
C LEU A 71 21.88 14.45 -3.35
N LEU A 72 23.00 15.18 -3.33
CA LEU A 72 23.11 16.48 -4.01
C LEU A 72 22.93 16.34 -5.54
N ILE A 73 23.55 15.31 -6.13
CA ILE A 73 23.37 14.99 -7.55
C ILE A 73 21.90 14.69 -7.82
N LEU A 74 21.27 13.78 -7.07
CA LEU A 74 19.87 13.40 -7.29
C LEU A 74 18.89 14.58 -7.15
N ALA A 75 19.12 15.48 -6.19
CA ALA A 75 18.31 16.68 -6.02
C ALA A 75 18.45 17.65 -7.22
N GLY A 76 19.65 17.75 -7.80
CA GLY A 76 19.96 18.59 -8.96
C GLY A 76 19.64 17.96 -10.32
N GLU A 77 19.44 16.64 -10.38
CA GLU A 77 19.35 15.87 -11.62
C GLU A 77 18.11 16.23 -12.47
N ASP A 78 18.21 16.06 -13.80
CA ASP A 78 17.05 16.18 -14.68
C ASP A 78 16.12 14.96 -14.53
N ILE A 79 14.80 15.20 -14.51
CA ILE A 79 13.78 14.12 -14.52
C ILE A 79 13.81 13.26 -15.79
N HIS A 80 14.61 13.63 -16.78
CA HIS A 80 14.89 12.87 -18.01
C HIS A 80 16.29 12.23 -18.02
N CYS A 81 16.93 12.09 -16.85
CA CYS A 81 18.18 11.35 -16.70
C CYS A 81 18.10 9.95 -17.32
N ASN A 82 19.23 9.47 -17.84
CA ASN A 82 19.33 8.15 -18.40
C ASN A 82 18.94 7.09 -17.34
N PRO A 83 18.05 6.11 -17.65
CA PRO A 83 17.62 5.11 -16.68
C PRO A 83 18.75 4.28 -16.05
N PHE A 84 19.85 4.05 -16.78
CA PHE A 84 21.02 3.33 -16.26
C PHE A 84 21.82 4.18 -15.28
N GLU A 85 22.04 5.46 -15.59
CA GLU A 85 22.69 6.42 -14.69
C GLU A 85 21.87 6.61 -13.42
N PHE A 86 20.55 6.71 -13.56
CA PHE A 86 19.63 6.77 -12.42
C PHE A 86 19.67 5.51 -11.55
N ALA A 87 19.68 4.32 -12.16
CA ALA A 87 19.81 3.08 -11.42
C ALA A 87 21.12 3.02 -10.63
N GLU A 88 22.24 3.38 -11.25
CA GLU A 88 23.55 3.42 -10.61
C GLU A 88 23.60 4.46 -9.46
N LEU A 89 23.04 5.66 -9.68
CA LEU A 89 22.97 6.71 -8.68
C LEU A 89 22.14 6.27 -7.46
N THR A 90 20.95 5.71 -7.69
CA THR A 90 20.08 5.24 -6.60
C THR A 90 20.67 4.04 -5.86
N ASP A 91 21.40 3.15 -6.53
CA ASP A 91 22.13 2.05 -5.87
C ASP A 91 23.22 2.58 -4.92
N LYS A 92 23.97 3.60 -5.36
CA LYS A 92 24.98 4.26 -4.52
C LYS A 92 24.33 4.90 -3.30
N ILE A 93 23.27 5.68 -3.49
CA ILE A 93 22.55 6.35 -2.39
C ILE A 93 22.00 5.31 -1.40
N PHE A 94 21.34 4.26 -1.88
CA PHE A 94 20.76 3.25 -0.99
C PHE A 94 21.85 2.48 -0.24
N LYS A 95 23.02 2.27 -0.85
CA LYS A 95 24.16 1.65 -0.17
C LYS A 95 24.73 2.55 0.92
N GLU A 96 24.90 3.84 0.64
CA GLU A 96 25.38 4.84 1.60
C GLU A 96 24.45 4.99 2.81
N LEU A 97 23.14 4.93 2.57
CA LEU A 97 22.11 5.07 3.60
C LEU A 97 21.71 3.73 4.25
N HIS A 98 22.36 2.62 3.87
CA HIS A 98 22.04 1.27 4.36
C HIS A 98 20.58 0.83 4.13
N LEU A 99 19.98 1.22 3.01
CA LEU A 99 18.58 0.93 2.65
C LEU A 99 18.39 -0.36 1.82
N ASN A 100 19.47 -0.97 1.34
CA ASN A 100 19.40 -2.13 0.44
C ASN A 100 18.93 -3.44 1.09
N GLU A 101 18.92 -3.52 2.42
CA GLU A 101 18.68 -4.77 3.15
C GLU A 101 17.23 -4.91 3.67
N ILE A 102 16.35 -3.96 3.31
CA ILE A 102 14.98 -3.94 3.80
C ILE A 102 14.15 -4.97 3.02
N GLU A 103 13.50 -5.88 3.75
CA GLU A 103 12.65 -6.91 3.16
C GLU A 103 11.45 -6.28 2.43
N ALA A 104 11.07 -6.87 1.28
CA ALA A 104 9.98 -6.39 0.44
C ALA A 104 8.64 -6.20 1.19
N ASN A 105 8.31 -7.11 2.12
CA ASN A 105 7.09 -6.98 2.92
C ASN A 105 7.17 -5.79 3.89
N THR A 106 8.34 -5.56 4.50
CA THR A 106 8.58 -4.40 5.36
C THR A 106 8.40 -3.10 4.57
N VAL A 107 8.91 -3.03 3.34
CA VAL A 107 8.70 -1.85 2.46
C VAL A 107 7.21 -1.57 2.24
N ILE A 108 6.41 -2.61 1.95
CA ILE A 108 4.95 -2.47 1.78
C ILE A 108 4.29 -1.90 3.04
N ILE A 109 4.67 -2.40 4.21
CA ILE A 109 4.14 -1.94 5.51
C ILE A 109 4.50 -0.48 5.76
N LEU A 110 5.78 -0.13 5.57
CA LEU A 110 6.28 1.23 5.76
C LEU A 110 5.58 2.21 4.83
N TYR A 111 5.46 1.87 3.55
CA TYR A 111 4.76 2.69 2.57
C TYR A 111 3.29 2.89 2.94
N SER A 112 2.63 1.83 3.36
CA SER A 112 1.22 1.88 3.74
C SER A 112 1.00 2.78 4.96
N LEU A 113 1.86 2.64 5.98
CA LEU A 113 1.86 3.52 7.15
C LEU A 113 2.12 4.98 6.78
N PHE A 114 3.08 5.24 5.89
CA PHE A 114 3.37 6.58 5.38
C PHE A 114 2.13 7.21 4.74
N LEU A 115 1.49 6.50 3.79
CA LEU A 115 0.29 7.00 3.11
C LEU A 115 -0.84 7.28 4.11
N VAL A 116 -1.17 6.33 4.97
CA VAL A 116 -2.29 6.46 5.92
C VAL A 116 -2.03 7.58 6.93
N LYS A 117 -0.81 7.68 7.48
CA LYS A 117 -0.42 8.78 8.38
C LYS A 117 -0.54 10.15 7.71
N SER A 118 -0.07 10.28 6.47
CA SER A 118 -0.13 11.56 5.73
C SER A 118 -1.57 12.08 5.60
N VAL A 119 -2.52 11.19 5.33
CA VAL A 119 -3.94 11.54 5.21
C VAL A 119 -4.59 11.80 6.57
N VAL A 120 -4.24 11.03 7.60
CA VAL A 120 -4.77 11.25 8.95
C VAL A 120 -4.31 12.59 9.54
N GLN A 121 -3.08 13.02 9.24
CA GLN A 121 -2.54 14.31 9.68
C GLN A 121 -3.18 15.52 8.97
N SER A 122 -3.56 15.36 7.70
CA SER A 122 -4.23 16.40 6.91
C SER A 122 -5.43 15.80 6.17
N PRO A 123 -6.55 15.54 6.87
CA PRO A 123 -7.71 14.86 6.29
C PRO A 123 -8.35 15.68 5.17
N ASP A 124 -8.51 15.04 4.03
CA ASP A 124 -9.26 15.54 2.90
C ASP A 124 -9.96 14.37 2.20
N LYS A 125 -11.19 14.58 1.75
CA LYS A 125 -12.04 13.52 1.18
C LYS A 125 -11.46 12.91 -0.08
N ASN A 126 -10.83 13.71 -0.94
CA ASN A 126 -10.18 13.22 -2.14
C ASN A 126 -8.90 12.47 -1.79
N LYS A 127 -8.10 12.97 -0.84
CA LYS A 127 -6.89 12.28 -0.36
C LYS A 127 -7.18 10.93 0.29
N VAL A 128 -8.23 10.83 1.10
CA VAL A 128 -8.70 9.55 1.70
C VAL A 128 -9.04 8.56 0.59
N SER A 129 -9.86 8.97 -0.38
CA SER A 129 -10.24 8.10 -1.50
C SER A 129 -9.03 7.68 -2.32
N ALA A 130 -8.14 8.61 -2.66
CA ALA A 130 -6.95 8.34 -3.45
C ALA A 130 -5.99 7.39 -2.73
N THR A 131 -5.81 7.56 -1.43
CA THR A 131 -4.96 6.69 -0.61
C THR A 131 -5.53 5.28 -0.51
N LEU A 132 -6.83 5.15 -0.28
CA LEU A 132 -7.47 3.83 -0.27
C LEU A 132 -7.30 3.11 -1.62
N ARG A 133 -7.42 3.83 -2.73
CA ARG A 133 -7.16 3.29 -4.08
C ARG A 133 -5.71 2.88 -4.31
N LYS A 134 -4.75 3.67 -3.83
CA LYS A 134 -3.33 3.31 -3.89
C LYS A 134 -3.07 2.00 -3.13
N LEU A 135 -3.62 1.86 -1.92
CA LEU A 135 -3.45 0.67 -1.09
C LEU A 135 -4.16 -0.56 -1.68
N GLU A 136 -5.35 -0.37 -2.27
CA GLU A 136 -6.03 -1.41 -3.07
C GLU A 136 -5.14 -1.87 -4.23
N GLN A 137 -4.57 -0.94 -5.00
CA GLN A 137 -3.72 -1.28 -6.13
C GLN A 137 -2.45 -2.02 -5.67
N GLN A 138 -1.81 -1.56 -4.58
CA GLN A 138 -0.69 -2.28 -3.99
C GLN A 138 -1.08 -3.68 -3.52
N CYS A 139 -2.29 -3.88 -3.00
CA CYS A 139 -2.80 -5.22 -2.67
C CYS A 139 -2.84 -6.10 -3.93
N ILE A 140 -3.37 -5.60 -5.04
CA ILE A 140 -3.49 -6.35 -6.29
C ILE A 140 -2.12 -6.66 -6.90
N ASP A 141 -1.23 -5.67 -6.94
CA ASP A 141 0.11 -5.78 -7.54
C ASP A 141 1.00 -6.76 -6.77
N ASN A 142 0.74 -6.94 -5.47
CA ASN A 142 1.45 -7.88 -4.59
C ASN A 142 0.61 -9.14 -4.29
N GLU A 143 -0.05 -9.68 -5.32
CA GLU A 143 -0.77 -10.97 -5.28
C GLU A 143 -1.80 -11.12 -4.16
N TYR A 144 -2.54 -10.04 -3.87
CA TYR A 144 -3.49 -9.96 -2.76
C TYR A 144 -2.85 -10.17 -1.39
N ASN A 145 -1.70 -9.52 -1.16
CA ASN A 145 -1.02 -9.49 0.12
C ASN A 145 -2.00 -9.29 1.29
N ASP A 146 -1.97 -10.21 2.26
CA ASP A 146 -2.96 -10.26 3.33
C ASP A 146 -2.97 -8.99 4.20
N PHE A 147 -1.81 -8.32 4.39
CA PHE A 147 -1.71 -7.08 5.16
C PHE A 147 -2.50 -5.94 4.50
N LEU A 148 -2.59 -5.94 3.17
CA LEU A 148 -3.30 -4.92 2.41
C LEU A 148 -4.75 -5.30 2.10
N TYR A 149 -5.17 -6.53 2.41
CA TYR A 149 -6.44 -7.07 1.94
C TYR A 149 -7.65 -6.31 2.47
N ASP A 150 -7.57 -5.78 3.69
CA ASP A 150 -8.64 -4.96 4.26
C ASP A 150 -8.89 -3.69 3.44
N PHE A 151 -7.83 -3.05 2.93
CA PHE A 151 -7.95 -1.87 2.06
C PHE A 151 -8.61 -2.24 0.73
N TYR A 152 -8.28 -3.39 0.17
CA TYR A 152 -8.93 -3.92 -1.02
C TYR A 152 -10.44 -4.12 -0.80
N LEU A 153 -10.82 -4.81 0.28
CA LEU A 153 -12.23 -5.07 0.59
C LEU A 153 -13.00 -3.78 0.85
N LEU A 154 -12.46 -2.87 1.66
CA LEU A 154 -13.09 -1.60 1.99
C LEU A 154 -13.26 -0.71 0.75
N SER A 155 -12.25 -0.64 -0.11
CA SER A 155 -12.33 0.12 -1.37
C SER A 155 -13.46 -0.37 -2.27
N ASN A 156 -13.57 -1.68 -2.47
CA ASN A 156 -14.62 -2.29 -3.28
C ASN A 156 -16.01 -2.12 -2.64
N ALA A 157 -16.12 -2.24 -1.31
CA ALA A 157 -17.37 -1.99 -0.60
C ALA A 157 -17.86 -0.55 -0.77
N ILE A 158 -16.95 0.42 -0.75
CA ILE A 158 -17.27 1.84 -0.94
C ILE A 158 -17.78 2.12 -2.35
N ASP A 159 -17.20 1.47 -3.37
CA ASP A 159 -17.71 1.57 -4.74
C ASP A 159 -19.14 1.03 -4.84
N GLU A 160 -19.40 -0.16 -4.28
CA GLU A 160 -20.73 -0.76 -4.33
C GLU A 160 -21.78 0.06 -3.59
N VAL A 161 -21.51 0.57 -2.38
CA VAL A 161 -22.50 1.44 -1.71
C VAL A 161 -22.74 2.75 -2.48
N LYS A 162 -21.74 3.29 -3.19
CA LYS A 162 -21.91 4.51 -4.00
C LYS A 162 -22.77 4.27 -5.23
N GLU A 163 -22.55 3.15 -5.93
CA GLU A 163 -23.20 2.79 -7.18
C GLU A 163 -24.57 2.13 -6.97
N LEU A 164 -24.65 1.18 -6.04
CA LEU A 164 -25.78 0.27 -5.86
C LEU A 164 -26.56 0.52 -4.56
N GLY A 165 -26.01 1.29 -3.63
CA GLY A 165 -26.60 1.55 -2.31
C GLY A 165 -26.43 0.41 -1.29
N ASN A 166 -25.83 -0.72 -1.68
CA ASN A 166 -25.51 -1.87 -0.84
C ASN A 166 -24.12 -2.42 -1.20
N GLN A 167 -23.50 -3.23 -0.34
CA GLN A 167 -22.18 -3.84 -0.58
C GLN A 167 -22.09 -5.27 -0.02
N TRP A 168 -21.13 -6.07 -0.54
CA TRP A 168 -20.89 -7.45 -0.12
C TRP A 168 -19.41 -7.80 0.19
N TYR A 169 -18.52 -6.80 0.21
CA TYR A 169 -17.08 -7.02 0.44
C TYR A 169 -16.65 -6.85 1.90
N TRP A 170 -17.30 -5.93 2.62
CA TRP A 170 -16.92 -5.50 3.95
C TRP A 170 -17.92 -5.98 5.00
N ASN A 171 -17.43 -6.51 6.12
CA ASN A 171 -18.29 -7.21 7.09
C ASN A 171 -19.00 -6.27 8.08
N ASP A 172 -18.80 -4.96 7.97
CA ASP A 172 -19.49 -3.97 8.77
C ASP A 172 -20.64 -3.32 7.97
N SER A 173 -21.86 -3.62 8.39
CA SER A 173 -23.09 -3.11 7.77
C SER A 173 -23.34 -1.62 8.03
N SER A 174 -22.56 -0.97 8.90
CA SER A 174 -22.69 0.46 9.16
C SER A 174 -22.08 1.34 8.06
N LEU A 175 -21.30 0.76 7.12
CA LEU A 175 -20.78 1.48 5.96
C LEU A 175 -21.91 1.85 4.99
N THR A 176 -22.09 3.14 4.73
CA THR A 176 -23.09 3.68 3.80
C THR A 176 -22.48 4.68 2.80
N LYS A 177 -23.28 5.07 1.80
CA LYS A 177 -22.91 6.08 0.81
C LYS A 177 -22.70 7.47 1.42
N GLU A 178 -23.33 7.77 2.55
CA GLU A 178 -23.26 9.07 3.22
C GLU A 178 -22.04 9.16 4.14
N ASN A 179 -21.69 8.06 4.81
CA ASN A 179 -20.67 8.06 5.86
C ASN A 179 -19.30 7.52 5.42
N TRP A 180 -19.15 6.99 4.21
CA TRP A 180 -17.92 6.28 3.79
C TRP A 180 -16.63 7.05 4.08
N TYR A 181 -16.65 8.39 3.97
CA TYR A 181 -15.48 9.23 4.22
C TYR A 181 -15.06 9.17 5.70
N GLU A 182 -15.98 9.46 6.61
CA GLU A 182 -15.71 9.43 8.06
C GLU A 182 -15.42 8.01 8.53
N TYR A 183 -16.11 7.02 7.94
CA TYR A 183 -15.87 5.61 8.19
C TYR A 183 -14.43 5.22 7.83
N THR A 184 -14.00 5.54 6.61
CA THR A 184 -12.64 5.21 6.13
C THR A 184 -11.58 5.95 6.95
N LEU A 185 -11.81 7.23 7.27
CA LEU A 185 -10.88 8.00 8.10
C LEU A 185 -10.75 7.42 9.51
N THR A 186 -11.85 6.94 10.08
CA THR A 186 -11.85 6.24 11.38
C THR A 186 -11.09 4.93 11.30
N PHE A 187 -11.35 4.13 10.26
CA PHE A 187 -10.61 2.91 9.98
C PHE A 187 -9.10 3.17 9.87
N PHE A 188 -8.68 4.22 9.14
CA PHE A 188 -7.27 4.62 9.02
C PHE A 188 -6.63 4.98 10.36
N LYS A 189 -7.33 5.73 11.22
CA LYS A 189 -6.83 6.08 12.56
C LYS A 189 -6.60 4.83 13.41
N GLN A 190 -7.58 3.93 13.44
CA GLN A 190 -7.49 2.67 14.19
C GLN A 190 -6.37 1.77 13.65
N TRP A 191 -6.23 1.71 12.32
CA TRP A 191 -5.22 0.88 11.68
C TRP A 191 -3.79 1.37 11.95
N ILE A 192 -3.54 2.68 12.10
CA ILE A 192 -2.22 3.19 12.51
C ILE A 192 -1.84 2.72 13.92
N GLU A 193 -2.80 2.64 14.84
CA GLU A 193 -2.57 2.24 16.24
C GLU A 193 -2.24 0.74 16.35
N ASN A 194 -2.87 -0.08 15.51
CA ASN A 194 -2.61 -1.52 15.43
C ASN A 194 -2.61 -1.97 13.96
N PRO A 195 -1.47 -1.87 13.26
CA PRO A 195 -1.37 -2.23 11.85
C PRO A 195 -1.40 -3.75 11.70
N ASP A 196 -2.61 -4.30 11.60
CA ASP A 196 -2.85 -5.70 11.29
C ASP A 196 -4.16 -5.83 10.49
N SER A 197 -4.29 -6.92 9.73
CA SER A 197 -5.49 -7.20 8.96
C SER A 197 -6.59 -7.76 9.87
N GLN A 198 -7.72 -7.06 9.94
CA GLN A 198 -8.93 -7.53 10.60
C GLN A 198 -9.53 -8.73 9.86
N TYR A 199 -9.31 -8.88 8.56
CA TYR A 199 -9.70 -10.06 7.79
C TYR A 199 -9.05 -11.36 8.31
N LYS A 200 -7.77 -11.34 8.70
CA LYS A 200 -7.11 -12.50 9.35
C LYS A 200 -7.82 -12.93 10.64
N THR A 201 -8.22 -11.95 11.45
CA THR A 201 -8.94 -12.18 12.71
C THR A 201 -10.32 -12.80 12.50
N GLN A 202 -10.97 -12.55 11.34
CA GLN A 202 -12.29 -13.09 11.01
C GLN A 202 -12.23 -14.47 10.35
N LEU A 203 -11.21 -14.77 9.53
CA LEU A 203 -10.97 -16.13 9.02
C LEU A 203 -10.64 -17.14 10.13
N GLY A 204 -9.85 -16.73 11.11
CA GLY A 204 -9.55 -17.56 12.29
C GLY A 204 -10.81 -17.87 13.13
N LYS A 205 -11.81 -16.98 13.14
CA LYS A 205 -13.10 -17.18 13.81
C LYS A 205 -14.11 -17.97 12.96
N ASN A 206 -14.06 -17.84 11.64
CA ASN A 206 -15.00 -18.50 10.72
C ASN A 206 -14.58 -19.93 10.32
N CYS A 207 -13.40 -20.40 10.73
CA CYS A 207 -13.03 -21.82 10.63
C CYS A 207 -13.91 -22.74 11.49
N THR A 208 -14.85 -22.20 12.28
CA THR A 208 -15.88 -23.00 12.94
C THR A 208 -17.26 -22.93 12.32
N ASP A 209 -17.60 -22.06 11.35
CA ASP A 209 -18.96 -22.04 10.78
C ASP A 209 -19.06 -21.48 9.33
N THR A 210 -19.47 -22.39 8.42
CA THR A 210 -20.09 -22.27 7.09
C THR A 210 -19.81 -21.07 6.15
N SER A 211 -19.29 -21.40 4.96
CA SER A 211 -19.05 -20.53 3.79
C SER A 211 -20.31 -20.06 3.04
N PRO A 212 -20.42 -18.79 2.59
CA PRO A 212 -21.35 -18.40 1.54
C PRO A 212 -20.72 -18.41 0.13
N SER A 213 -21.53 -18.69 -0.89
CA SER A 213 -21.16 -19.10 -2.25
C SER A 213 -20.64 -17.98 -3.18
N LYS A 214 -19.40 -18.14 -3.70
CA LYS A 214 -18.69 -17.21 -4.61
C LYS A 214 -18.88 -17.47 -6.12
N LYS A 215 -20.09 -17.76 -6.64
CA LYS A 215 -20.23 -18.19 -8.06
C LYS A 215 -20.68 -17.15 -9.10
N ASN A 216 -21.16 -15.95 -8.73
CA ASN A 216 -21.80 -15.06 -9.72
C ASN A 216 -21.07 -13.76 -10.11
N ASN A 217 -19.88 -13.47 -9.60
CA ASN A 217 -19.26 -12.13 -9.76
C ASN A 217 -18.11 -12.01 -10.79
N ILE A 218 -17.70 -13.09 -11.46
CA ILE A 218 -16.58 -13.02 -12.43
C ILE A 218 -17.02 -12.34 -13.74
N PHE A 219 -18.26 -12.58 -14.21
CA PHE A 219 -18.75 -12.00 -15.46
C PHE A 219 -19.06 -10.49 -15.38
N LYS A 220 -19.34 -9.95 -14.19
CA LYS A 220 -19.54 -8.50 -14.01
C LYS A 220 -18.20 -7.71 -13.95
N ARG A 221 -17.09 -8.35 -13.53
CA ARG A 221 -15.74 -7.74 -13.47
C ARG A 221 -15.17 -7.35 -14.84
N LEU A 222 -15.52 -8.08 -15.90
CA LEU A 222 -15.06 -7.75 -17.27
C LEU A 222 -15.73 -6.47 -17.82
N ILE A 223 -16.97 -6.20 -17.40
CA ILE A 223 -17.74 -5.06 -17.92
C ILE A 223 -17.28 -3.75 -17.27
N SER A 224 -16.94 -3.74 -15.97
CA SER A 224 -16.46 -2.52 -15.30
C SER A 224 -15.04 -2.10 -15.73
N TYR A 225 -14.16 -3.06 -16.06
CA TYR A 225 -12.82 -2.76 -16.59
C TYR A 225 -12.86 -2.23 -18.04
N LEU A 226 -13.81 -2.66 -18.86
CA LEU A 226 -13.93 -2.23 -20.26
C LEU A 226 -14.53 -0.82 -20.41
N TRP A 227 -15.19 -0.29 -19.38
CA TRP A 227 -15.77 1.06 -19.38
C TRP A 227 -14.86 2.14 -18.75
N ARG A 228 -13.65 1.78 -18.29
CA ARG A 228 -12.65 2.71 -17.71
C ARG A 228 -11.48 3.05 -18.66
N LYS A 229 -11.63 2.87 -19.97
CA LYS A 229 -10.72 3.43 -20.99
C LYS A 229 -11.33 4.64 -21.67
#